data_AF-A0A852WWJ8-F1
#
_entry.id   AF-A0A852WWJ8-F1
#
_cell.length_a   1.000
_cell.length_b   1.000
_cell.length_c   1.000
_cell.angle_alpha   90.00
_cell.angle_beta   90.00
_cell.angle_gamma   90.00
#
_symmetry.space_group_name_H-M   'P 1'
#
loop_
_entity.id
_entity.type
_entity.pdbx_description
1 polymer ?
#
loop_
_entity_poly.entity_id
_entity_poly.type
_entity_poly.pdbx_seq_one_letter_code
_entity_poly.pdbx_strand_id
1 'polypeptide(L)'
;MTDDRIADLERLAYGSGTSDIEREDAVRELLELRALATDENAAADAGATTATTEPSGIDAAGAAGAAGLAVVPVASTAADPRRRTRRVIIAASAALVVGVFAGWQFGAREATQRAELAAAADSAFPGAQTQAEYLASFPVAADTLAARVFDRPATTADTPPNPWTDAVGEEQAEYRLLATRADGSPVYAARDGSDYCLLVVMPGGAGASSTCTDDGRFPPDGLHMGMGVEGEPDASVEVGWRPDGSLTMLVPPFEGWIPAE
;
A
#
# COMPACT_ATOMS: atom_id res chain seq x y z
N MET A 1 27.66 -0.69 19.17
CA MET A 1 27.28 -1.85 20.00
C MET A 1 25.76 -2.06 20.01
N THR A 2 24.95 -1.04 19.69
CA THR A 2 23.50 -1.14 19.48
C THR A 2 23.14 -1.86 18.17
N ASP A 3 23.85 -1.55 17.07
CA ASP A 3 23.45 -1.99 15.73
C ASP A 3 23.63 -3.50 15.53
N ASP A 4 24.75 -4.07 16.00
CA ASP A 4 24.98 -5.52 15.97
C ASP A 4 23.93 -6.29 16.79
N ARG A 5 23.49 -5.72 17.92
CA ARG A 5 22.45 -6.31 18.77
C ARG A 5 21.08 -6.27 18.10
N ILE A 6 20.75 -5.17 17.42
CA ILE A 6 19.50 -5.06 16.65
C ILE A 6 19.49 -6.11 15.53
N ALA A 7 20.58 -6.24 14.78
CA ALA A 7 20.69 -7.25 13.72
C ALA A 7 20.55 -8.69 14.24
N ASP A 8 21.14 -9.00 15.40
CA ASP A 8 20.99 -10.31 16.04
C ASP A 8 19.54 -10.59 16.48
N LEU A 9 18.86 -9.60 17.06
CA LEU A 9 17.45 -9.73 17.46
C LEU A 9 16.53 -9.86 16.24
N GLU A 10 16.79 -9.13 15.14
CA GLU A 10 16.03 -9.27 13.90
C GLU A 10 16.20 -10.65 13.28
N ARG A 11 17.42 -11.20 13.32
CA ARG A 11 17.67 -12.59 12.91
C ARG A 11 16.90 -13.59 13.78
N LEU A 12 16.76 -13.37 15.09
CA LEU A 12 15.99 -14.25 15.97
C LEU A 12 14.47 -14.11 15.76
N ALA A 13 13.98 -12.88 15.60
CA ALA A 13 12.56 -12.59 15.39
C ALA A 13 12.04 -13.13 14.03
N TYR A 14 12.86 -13.01 12.98
CA TYR A 14 12.44 -13.34 11.61
C TYR A 14 13.15 -14.55 11.02
N GLY A 15 14.10 -15.15 11.74
CA GLY A 15 14.85 -16.32 11.27
C GLY A 15 14.05 -17.62 11.28
N SER A 16 14.40 -18.49 10.34
CA SER A 16 13.98 -19.90 10.33
C SER A 16 14.82 -20.69 11.33
N GLY A 17 14.18 -21.42 12.24
CA GLY A 17 14.86 -22.31 13.21
C GLY A 17 14.93 -21.80 14.65
N THR A 18 14.46 -20.58 14.91
CA THR A 18 14.28 -20.06 16.28
C THR A 18 12.95 -20.52 16.85
N SER A 19 12.94 -20.92 18.13
CA SER A 19 11.72 -21.34 18.80
C SER A 19 10.74 -20.17 18.96
N ASP A 20 9.44 -20.45 19.08
CA ASP A 20 8.42 -19.39 19.17
C ASP A 20 8.60 -18.50 20.41
N ILE A 21 9.07 -19.07 21.52
CA ILE A 21 9.35 -18.32 22.76
C ILE A 21 10.51 -17.35 22.55
N GLU A 22 11.63 -17.81 21.97
CA GLU A 22 12.78 -16.95 21.66
C GLU A 22 12.41 -15.85 20.65
N ARG A 23 11.52 -16.17 19.71
CA ARG A 23 11.01 -15.22 18.73
C ARG A 23 10.21 -14.09 19.39
N GLU A 24 9.28 -14.45 20.28
CA GLU A 24 8.46 -13.47 21.02
C GLU A 24 9.32 -12.58 21.93
N ASP A 25 10.31 -13.16 22.61
CA ASP A 25 11.24 -12.41 23.46
C ASP A 25 12.09 -11.43 22.64
N ALA A 26 12.61 -11.86 21.48
CA ALA A 26 13.37 -10.99 20.59
C ALA A 26 12.55 -9.82 20.03
N VAL A 27 11.28 -10.05 19.67
CA VAL A 27 10.36 -8.99 19.22
C VAL A 27 10.10 -7.98 20.34
N ARG A 28 9.90 -8.45 21.57
CA ARG A 28 9.67 -7.57 22.73
C ARG A 28 10.87 -6.65 22.96
N GLU A 29 12.08 -7.21 22.93
CA GLU A 29 13.31 -6.45 23.12
C GLU A 29 13.56 -5.44 21.99
N LEU A 30 13.26 -5.79 20.73
CA LEU A 30 13.34 -4.85 19.60
C LEU A 30 12.40 -3.64 19.77
N LEU A 31 11.19 -3.87 20.27
CA LEU A 31 10.24 -2.79 20.52
C LEU A 31 10.73 -1.86 21.64
N GLU A 32 11.33 -2.40 22.70
CA GLU A 32 11.93 -1.61 23.78
C GLU A 32 13.09 -0.73 23.27
N LEU A 33 13.98 -1.30 22.44
CA LEU A 33 15.10 -0.54 21.85
C LEU A 33 14.62 0.58 20.92
N ARG A 34 13.55 0.34 20.13
CA ARG A 34 12.96 1.37 19.25
C ARG A 34 12.29 2.49 20.04
N ALA A 35 11.64 2.17 21.16
CA ALA A 35 11.06 3.17 22.04
C ALA A 35 12.16 4.09 22.62
N LEU A 36 13.26 3.51 23.10
CA LEU A 36 14.40 4.27 23.62
C LEU A 36 15.04 5.18 22.55
N ALA A 37 15.23 4.68 21.33
CA ALA A 37 15.78 5.48 20.23
C ALA A 37 14.87 6.66 19.84
N THR A 38 13.55 6.50 19.97
CA THR A 38 12.58 7.57 19.70
C THR A 38 12.67 8.66 20.77
N ASP A 39 12.81 8.28 22.05
CA ASP A 39 12.96 9.21 23.16
C ASP A 39 14.28 9.99 23.10
N GLU A 40 15.38 9.35 22.70
CA GLU A 40 16.69 10.00 22.50
C GLU A 40 16.65 11.04 21.36
N ASN A 41 15.99 10.72 20.24
CA ASN A 41 15.81 11.65 19.13
C ASN A 41 14.91 12.84 19.50
N ALA A 42 13.83 12.60 20.26
CA ALA A 42 12.96 13.68 20.74
C ALA A 42 13.69 14.63 21.71
N ALA A 43 14.59 14.11 22.54
CA ALA A 43 15.42 14.91 23.44
C ALA A 43 16.48 15.73 22.68
N ALA A 44 17.06 15.19 21.61
CA ALA A 44 18.01 15.90 20.76
C ALA A 44 17.37 17.08 20.01
N ASP A 45 16.13 16.92 19.53
CA ASP A 45 15.40 17.95 18.78
C ASP A 45 14.95 19.11 19.69
N ALA A 46 14.58 18.82 20.94
CA ALA A 46 14.27 19.84 21.94
C ALA A 46 15.48 20.71 22.34
N GLY A 47 16.71 20.24 22.11
CA GLY A 47 17.95 20.97 22.38
C GLY A 47 18.39 21.94 21.28
N ALA A 48 17.79 21.86 20.08
CA ALA A 48 18.22 22.65 18.92
C ALA A 48 17.50 24.01 18.76
N THR A 49 16.57 24.37 19.65
CA THR A 49 15.73 25.58 19.51
C THR A 49 16.14 26.74 20.44
N THR A 50 17.44 26.97 20.66
CA THR A 50 17.95 28.16 21.38
C THR A 50 19.13 28.82 20.66
N ALA A 51 18.89 29.32 19.45
CA ALA A 51 19.77 30.31 18.84
C ALA A 51 18.96 31.35 18.04
N THR A 52 18.76 32.51 18.68
CA THR A 52 18.80 33.86 18.10
C THR A 52 17.81 34.22 16.98
N THR A 53 16.78 35.00 17.33
CA THR A 53 16.28 36.09 16.48
C THR A 53 15.71 37.21 17.35
N GLU A 54 16.32 38.40 17.24
CA GLU A 54 15.85 39.65 17.86
C GLU A 54 14.49 40.11 17.29
N PRO A 55 13.67 40.81 18.09
CA PRO A 55 12.37 41.32 17.65
C PRO A 55 12.50 42.70 17.00
N SER A 56 12.14 42.79 15.71
CA SER A 56 11.72 44.07 15.10
C SER A 56 10.20 44.11 15.08
N GLY A 57 9.65 45.10 15.77
CA GLY A 57 8.22 45.28 15.94
C GLY A 57 7.50 45.72 14.68
N ILE A 58 6.19 45.55 14.70
CA ILE A 58 5.19 46.42 14.06
C ILE A 58 3.90 46.28 14.88
N ASP A 59 3.41 47.45 15.29
CA ASP A 59 2.09 47.68 15.87
C ASP A 59 0.96 47.32 14.89
N ALA A 60 -0.11 46.69 15.39
CA ALA A 60 -1.46 46.94 14.87
C ALA A 60 -2.52 46.49 15.89
N ALA A 61 -3.34 47.47 16.26
CA ALA A 61 -4.44 47.37 17.19
C ALA A 61 -5.60 46.51 16.67
N GLY A 62 -6.30 45.85 17.59
CA GLY A 62 -7.51 45.08 17.29
C GLY A 62 -8.20 44.58 18.55
N ALA A 63 -8.73 45.51 19.34
CA ALA A 63 -9.48 45.23 20.56
C ALA A 63 -10.97 44.93 20.26
N ALA A 64 -11.46 43.79 20.74
CA ALA A 64 -12.83 43.50 21.20
C ALA A 64 -12.83 42.00 21.56
N GLY A 65 -13.07 41.53 22.78
CA GLY A 65 -13.99 41.95 23.83
C GLY A 65 -14.48 40.66 24.50
N ALA A 66 -13.59 39.98 25.23
CA ALA A 66 -13.90 38.74 25.92
C ALA A 66 -14.59 39.04 27.26
N ALA A 67 -15.86 38.65 27.34
CA ALA A 67 -16.65 38.70 28.56
C ALA A 67 -16.03 37.79 29.64
N GLY A 68 -15.48 38.43 30.68
CA GLY A 68 -15.05 37.76 31.90
C GLY A 68 -16.25 37.17 32.62
N LEU A 69 -16.36 35.84 32.59
CA LEU A 69 -17.33 35.07 33.36
C LEU A 69 -17.04 35.21 34.86
N ALA A 70 -18.06 35.65 35.58
CA ALA A 70 -18.10 35.74 37.02
C ALA A 70 -17.82 34.38 37.68
N VAL A 71 -16.83 34.36 38.57
CA VAL A 71 -16.60 33.27 39.52
C VAL A 71 -17.77 33.23 40.50
N VAL A 72 -18.67 32.27 40.33
CA VAL A 72 -19.70 31.94 41.32
C VAL A 72 -19.13 30.88 42.26
N PRO A 73 -19.04 31.15 43.58
CA PRO A 73 -18.64 30.13 44.55
C PRO A 73 -19.77 29.12 44.72
N VAL A 74 -19.56 27.87 44.29
CA VAL A 74 -20.49 26.78 44.53
C VAL A 74 -20.40 26.39 46.00
N ALA A 75 -21.43 26.78 46.76
CA ALA A 75 -21.66 26.35 48.12
C ALA A 75 -21.61 24.82 48.23
N SER A 76 -20.76 24.32 49.12
CA SER A 76 -20.71 22.92 49.52
C SER A 76 -21.98 22.58 50.31
N THR A 77 -23.05 22.23 49.62
CA THR A 77 -24.21 21.60 50.25
C THR A 77 -23.80 20.19 50.68
N ALA A 78 -23.84 19.93 52.00
CA ALA A 78 -23.67 18.60 52.57
C ALA A 78 -24.63 17.62 51.87
N ALA A 79 -24.08 16.83 50.95
CA ALA A 79 -24.85 15.90 50.15
C ALA A 79 -25.26 14.71 51.02
N ASP A 80 -26.56 14.50 51.16
CA ASP A 80 -27.18 13.33 51.79
C ASP A 80 -26.51 12.04 51.29
N PRO A 81 -25.94 11.20 52.19
CA PRO A 81 -25.18 10.02 51.81
C PRO A 81 -25.98 9.03 50.95
N ARG A 82 -27.32 9.00 51.08
CA ARG A 82 -28.20 8.14 50.27
C ARG A 82 -28.26 8.58 48.80
N ARG A 83 -28.14 9.89 48.54
CA ARG A 83 -28.15 10.44 47.18
C ARG A 83 -26.82 10.22 46.46
N ARG A 84 -25.71 10.14 47.21
CA ARG A 84 -24.39 9.73 46.69
C ARG A 84 -24.35 8.25 46.30
N THR A 85 -24.86 7.35 47.15
CA THR A 85 -24.87 5.91 46.84
C THR A 85 -25.68 5.61 45.58
N ARG A 86 -26.84 6.25 45.40
CA ARG A 86 -27.67 6.07 44.20
C ARG A 86 -26.96 6.54 42.93
N ARG A 87 -26.18 7.62 42.99
CA ARG A 87 -25.38 8.11 41.84
C ARG A 87 -24.25 7.15 41.48
N VAL A 88 -23.58 6.55 42.47
CA VAL A 88 -22.52 5.56 42.23
C VAL A 88 -23.08 4.30 41.57
N ILE A 89 -24.23 3.80 42.02
CA ILE A 89 -24.88 2.62 41.42
C ILE A 89 -25.28 2.89 39.96
N ILE A 90 -25.81 4.08 39.67
CA ILE A 90 -26.17 4.47 38.29
C ILE A 90 -24.91 4.57 37.41
N ALA A 91 -23.83 5.16 37.92
CA ALA A 91 -22.58 5.25 37.17
C ALA A 91 -21.95 3.86 36.91
N ALA A 92 -21.95 2.98 37.91
CA ALA A 92 -21.43 1.62 37.78
C ALA A 92 -22.24 0.78 36.78
N SER A 93 -23.57 0.89 36.80
CA SER A 93 -24.44 0.19 35.84
C SER A 93 -24.30 0.73 34.41
N ALA A 94 -24.15 2.05 34.23
CA ALA A 94 -23.89 2.64 32.91
C ALA A 94 -22.56 2.15 32.32
N ALA A 95 -21.49 2.10 33.13
CA ALA A 95 -20.19 1.58 32.69
C ALA A 95 -20.26 0.10 32.27
N LEU A 96 -21.03 -0.71 32.99
CA LEU A 96 -21.21 -2.14 32.69
C LEU A 96 -21.97 -2.34 31.37
N VAL A 97 -23.02 -1.56 31.12
CA VAL A 97 -23.77 -1.61 29.84
C VAL A 97 -22.88 -1.20 28.67
N VAL A 98 -22.11 -0.12 28.79
CA VAL A 98 -21.19 0.33 27.73
C VAL A 98 -20.11 -0.72 27.45
N GLY A 99 -19.54 -1.33 28.49
CA GLY A 99 -18.56 -2.41 28.33
C GLY A 99 -19.11 -3.63 27.59
N VAL A 100 -20.35 -4.03 27.90
CA VAL A 100 -21.02 -5.16 27.22
C VAL A 100 -21.30 -4.83 25.75
N PHE A 101 -21.80 -3.62 25.44
CA PHE A 101 -22.06 -3.22 24.05
C PHE A 101 -20.77 -3.13 23.22
N ALA A 102 -19.69 -2.58 23.78
CA ALA A 102 -18.40 -2.53 23.10
C ALA A 102 -17.85 -3.94 22.84
N GLY A 103 -17.85 -4.82 23.85
CA GLY A 103 -17.39 -6.20 23.70
C GLY A 103 -18.18 -7.01 22.67
N TRP A 104 -19.49 -6.77 22.54
CA TRP A 104 -20.33 -7.46 21.56
C TRP A 104 -20.01 -7.06 20.12
N GLN A 105 -19.67 -5.79 19.87
CA GLN A 105 -19.27 -5.32 18.54
C GLN A 105 -17.93 -5.91 18.09
N PHE A 106 -16.97 -6.07 19.01
CA PHE A 106 -15.70 -6.72 18.70
C PHE A 106 -15.85 -8.22 18.44
N GLY A 107 -16.65 -8.93 19.25
CA GLY A 107 -16.89 -10.37 19.06
C GLY A 107 -17.63 -10.71 17.77
N ALA A 108 -18.58 -9.87 17.35
CA ALA A 108 -19.31 -10.06 16.09
C ALA A 108 -18.38 -9.95 14.86
N ARG A 109 -17.42 -9.01 14.89
CA ARG A 109 -16.45 -8.85 13.80
C ARG A 109 -15.48 -10.02 13.68
N GLU A 110 -14.98 -10.54 14.81
CA GLU A 110 -14.11 -11.72 14.78
C GLU A 110 -14.85 -12.97 14.30
N ALA A 111 -16.14 -13.13 14.65
CA ALA A 111 -16.94 -14.26 14.19
C ALA A 111 -17.19 -14.20 12.68
N THR A 112 -17.50 -13.02 12.12
CA THR A 112 -17.60 -12.84 10.67
C THR A 112 -16.27 -13.05 9.98
N GLN A 113 -15.17 -12.52 10.54
CA GLN A 113 -13.83 -12.69 9.96
C GLN A 113 -13.36 -14.15 9.99
N ARG A 114 -13.63 -14.90 11.07
CA ARG A 114 -13.39 -16.35 11.11
C ARG A 114 -14.26 -17.11 10.12
N ALA A 115 -15.52 -16.73 9.95
CA ALA A 115 -16.42 -17.37 8.98
C ALA A 115 -15.97 -17.09 7.54
N GLU A 116 -15.51 -15.88 7.24
CA GLU A 116 -14.92 -15.50 5.95
C GLU A 116 -13.60 -16.23 5.71
N LEU A 117 -12.71 -16.32 6.71
CA LEU A 117 -11.47 -17.11 6.61
C LEU A 117 -11.74 -18.60 6.44
N ALA A 118 -12.75 -19.16 7.12
CA ALA A 118 -13.15 -20.55 6.96
C ALA A 118 -13.79 -20.80 5.57
N ALA A 119 -14.62 -19.88 5.08
CA ALA A 119 -15.17 -19.94 3.73
C ALA A 119 -14.10 -19.74 2.65
N ALA A 120 -13.07 -18.92 2.92
CA ALA A 120 -11.90 -18.76 2.07
C ALA A 120 -10.98 -19.99 2.11
N ALA A 121 -10.89 -20.68 3.24
CA ALA A 121 -10.18 -21.96 3.35
C ALA A 121 -10.91 -23.10 2.61
N ASP A 122 -12.24 -23.03 2.52
CA ASP A 122 -13.06 -23.86 1.62
C ASP A 122 -13.11 -23.33 0.17
N SER A 123 -12.40 -22.22 -0.14
CA SER A 123 -12.51 -21.58 -1.45
C SER A 123 -11.58 -22.18 -2.51
N ALA A 124 -12.25 -22.64 -3.57
CA ALA A 124 -11.89 -22.58 -4.99
C ALA A 124 -10.64 -23.31 -5.53
N PHE A 125 -9.68 -23.73 -4.71
CA PHE A 125 -8.52 -24.47 -5.22
C PHE A 125 -8.78 -25.99 -5.17
N PRO A 126 -8.75 -26.70 -6.31
CA PRO A 126 -8.96 -28.15 -6.36
C PRO A 126 -7.75 -28.87 -5.75
N GLY A 127 -7.76 -29.03 -4.42
CA GLY A 127 -6.74 -29.74 -3.65
C GLY A 127 -5.46 -28.92 -3.40
N ALA A 128 -4.60 -29.47 -2.54
CA ALA A 128 -3.26 -28.94 -2.30
C ALA A 128 -2.41 -29.15 -3.56
N GLN A 129 -2.28 -28.12 -4.41
CA GLN A 129 -1.33 -28.09 -5.51
C GLN A 129 -0.06 -27.38 -5.05
N THR A 130 1.08 -27.87 -5.51
CA THR A 130 2.34 -27.15 -5.37
C THR A 130 2.34 -25.91 -6.26
N GLN A 131 3.14 -24.89 -5.91
CA GLN A 131 3.30 -23.70 -6.75
C GLN A 131 3.77 -24.06 -8.17
N ALA A 132 4.64 -25.06 -8.30
CA ALA A 132 5.10 -25.56 -9.59
C ALA A 132 3.97 -26.17 -10.44
N GLU A 133 3.05 -26.93 -9.82
CA GLU A 133 1.87 -27.48 -10.51
C GLU A 133 0.89 -26.37 -10.93
N TYR A 134 0.70 -25.37 -10.06
CA TYR A 134 -0.12 -24.21 -10.36
C TYR A 134 0.42 -23.42 -11.57
N LEU A 135 1.71 -23.09 -11.57
CA LEU A 135 2.34 -22.43 -12.72
C LEU A 135 2.31 -23.33 -13.96
N ALA A 136 2.56 -24.64 -13.83
CA ALA A 136 2.50 -25.57 -14.95
C ALA A 136 1.12 -25.67 -15.61
N SER A 137 0.05 -25.30 -14.89
CA SER A 137 -1.32 -25.24 -15.44
C SER A 137 -1.53 -24.08 -16.42
N PHE A 138 -0.64 -23.08 -16.42
CA PHE A 138 -0.72 -21.91 -17.28
C PHE A 138 -0.20 -22.18 -18.69
N PRO A 139 -0.77 -21.55 -19.72
CA PRO A 139 -0.30 -21.70 -21.09
C PRO A 139 1.16 -21.23 -21.24
N VAL A 140 1.98 -22.05 -21.90
CA VAL A 140 3.35 -21.70 -22.27
C VAL A 140 3.30 -20.54 -23.26
N ALA A 141 3.96 -19.43 -22.95
CA ALA A 141 3.79 -18.18 -23.66
C ALA A 141 4.16 -18.26 -25.14
N ALA A 142 5.23 -18.98 -25.46
CA ALA A 142 5.67 -19.21 -26.84
C ALA A 142 4.62 -19.94 -27.70
N ASP A 143 3.71 -20.70 -27.10
CA ASP A 143 2.66 -21.46 -27.81
C ASP A 143 1.35 -20.65 -27.98
N THR A 144 1.29 -19.44 -27.43
CA THR A 144 0.09 -18.59 -27.44
C THR A 144 -0.02 -17.74 -28.71
N LEU A 145 -1.22 -17.22 -28.99
CA LEU A 145 -1.41 -16.27 -30.09
C LEU A 145 -0.74 -14.92 -29.82
N ALA A 146 -0.59 -14.55 -28.54
CA ALA A 146 0.17 -13.38 -28.11
C ALA A 146 1.63 -13.41 -28.62
N ALA A 147 2.30 -14.57 -28.58
CA ALA A 147 3.68 -14.68 -29.07
C ALA A 147 3.84 -14.37 -30.57
N ARG A 148 2.76 -14.50 -31.38
CA ARG A 148 2.82 -14.25 -32.83
C ARG A 148 3.16 -12.82 -33.21
N VAL A 149 3.07 -11.87 -32.28
CA VAL A 149 3.53 -10.48 -32.53
C VAL A 149 5.03 -10.44 -32.86
N PHE A 150 5.80 -11.44 -32.41
CA PHE A 150 7.24 -11.55 -32.67
C PHE A 150 7.56 -12.24 -34.00
N ASP A 151 6.62 -12.96 -34.62
CA ASP A 151 6.81 -13.63 -35.91
C ASP A 151 6.97 -12.65 -37.07
N ARG A 152 6.44 -11.42 -36.93
CA ARG A 152 6.65 -10.36 -37.92
C ARG A 152 8.05 -9.74 -37.78
N PRO A 153 8.67 -9.30 -38.90
CA PRO A 153 9.90 -8.53 -38.85
C PRO A 153 9.76 -7.28 -37.97
N ALA A 154 10.82 -6.97 -37.23
CA ALA A 154 10.92 -5.74 -36.47
C ALA A 154 10.95 -4.52 -37.41
N THR A 155 10.32 -3.44 -36.97
CA THR A 155 10.25 -2.14 -37.63
C THR A 155 10.82 -1.07 -36.71
N THR A 156 11.05 0.15 -37.22
CA THR A 156 11.52 1.27 -36.39
C THR A 156 10.53 1.66 -35.29
N ALA A 157 9.23 1.40 -35.49
CA ALA A 157 8.21 1.67 -34.48
C ALA A 157 8.27 0.69 -33.30
N ASP A 158 8.97 -0.44 -33.44
CA ASP A 158 9.12 -1.45 -32.40
C ASP A 158 10.26 -1.13 -31.44
N THR A 159 11.05 -0.09 -31.70
CA THR A 159 12.12 0.33 -30.80
C THR A 159 11.60 1.38 -29.82
N PRO A 160 11.43 1.05 -28.53
CA PRO A 160 11.05 2.06 -27.54
C PRO A 160 12.11 3.16 -27.50
N PRO A 161 11.71 4.44 -27.32
CA PRO A 161 12.63 5.57 -27.33
C PRO A 161 13.69 5.51 -26.22
N ASN A 162 13.38 4.82 -25.12
CA ASN A 162 14.31 4.49 -24.05
C ASN A 162 14.17 2.99 -23.74
N PRO A 163 14.95 2.11 -24.38
CA PRO A 163 14.86 0.67 -24.13
C PRO A 163 15.31 0.41 -22.69
N TRP A 164 14.40 -0.14 -21.90
CA TRP A 164 14.63 -0.37 -20.48
C TRP A 164 15.43 -1.65 -20.30
N THR A 165 16.72 -1.53 -20.00
CA THR A 165 17.62 -2.67 -19.78
C THR A 165 17.39 -3.32 -18.42
N ASP A 166 17.07 -2.53 -17.39
CA ASP A 166 17.01 -3.02 -16.01
C ASP A 166 15.75 -3.84 -15.69
N ALA A 167 14.73 -3.79 -16.56
CA ALA A 167 13.46 -4.47 -16.37
C ALA A 167 13.35 -5.78 -17.18
N VAL A 168 14.32 -6.03 -18.05
CA VAL A 168 14.28 -7.12 -19.03
C VAL A 168 15.68 -7.71 -19.18
N GLY A 169 16.04 -8.57 -18.20
CA GLY A 169 17.23 -9.42 -18.20
C GLY A 169 18.59 -8.78 -18.54
N GLU A 170 19.61 -9.64 -18.69
CA GLU A 170 20.93 -9.22 -19.17
C GLU A 170 21.04 -9.27 -20.70
N GLU A 171 20.13 -9.98 -21.36
CA GLU A 171 20.12 -10.15 -22.81
C GLU A 171 19.34 -9.03 -23.51
N GLN A 172 19.66 -8.78 -24.78
CA GLN A 172 18.97 -7.76 -25.55
C GLN A 172 17.55 -8.22 -25.90
N ALA A 173 16.57 -7.71 -25.17
CA ALA A 173 15.17 -8.00 -25.43
C ALA A 173 14.72 -7.62 -26.85
N GLU A 174 13.85 -8.45 -27.42
CA GLU A 174 13.12 -8.12 -28.64
C GLU A 174 11.86 -7.36 -28.30
N TYR A 175 11.55 -6.28 -29.03
CA TYR A 175 10.36 -5.47 -28.80
C TYR A 175 9.43 -5.50 -30.01
N ARG A 176 8.12 -5.37 -29.75
CA ARG A 176 7.07 -5.21 -30.77
C ARG A 176 6.02 -4.23 -30.27
N LEU A 177 5.78 -3.15 -31.02
CA LEU A 177 4.69 -2.23 -30.75
C LEU A 177 3.35 -2.95 -30.96
N LEU A 178 2.52 -2.95 -29.93
CA LEU A 178 1.17 -3.52 -29.95
C LEU A 178 0.13 -2.45 -30.29
N ALA A 179 0.22 -1.30 -29.64
CA ALA A 179 -0.68 -0.18 -29.85
C ALA A 179 -0.05 1.16 -29.41
N THR A 180 -0.69 2.26 -29.81
CA THR A 180 -0.40 3.59 -29.28
C THR A 180 -1.71 4.16 -28.74
N ARG A 181 -1.69 4.60 -27.49
CA ARG A 181 -2.85 5.19 -26.81
C ARG A 181 -3.16 6.58 -27.39
N ALA A 182 -4.37 7.08 -27.12
CA ALA A 182 -4.81 8.39 -27.59
C ALA A 182 -3.96 9.56 -27.08
N ASP A 183 -3.33 9.39 -25.92
CA ASP A 183 -2.38 10.35 -25.33
C ASP A 183 -0.96 10.23 -25.91
N GLY A 184 -0.76 9.34 -26.90
CA GLY A 184 0.53 9.11 -27.55
C GLY A 184 1.41 8.08 -26.84
N SER A 185 0.99 7.50 -25.72
CA SER A 185 1.76 6.49 -24.99
C SER A 185 1.82 5.18 -25.78
N PRO A 186 3.00 4.69 -26.19
CA PRO A 186 3.12 3.41 -26.87
C PRO A 186 3.08 2.24 -25.87
N VAL A 187 2.43 1.16 -26.30
CA VAL A 187 2.34 -0.13 -25.59
C VAL A 187 3.10 -1.17 -26.40
N TYR A 188 4.09 -1.79 -25.78
CA TYR A 188 4.94 -2.81 -26.41
C TYR A 188 4.74 -4.17 -25.76
N ALA A 189 4.94 -5.22 -26.56
CA ALA A 189 5.39 -6.51 -26.08
C ALA A 189 6.92 -6.51 -26.11
N ALA A 190 7.56 -7.02 -25.06
CA ALA A 190 8.97 -7.36 -25.03
C ALA A 190 9.12 -8.88 -24.86
N ARG A 191 10.16 -9.47 -25.44
CA ARG A 191 10.54 -10.87 -25.26
C ARG A 191 12.00 -10.96 -24.88
N ASP A 192 12.27 -11.68 -23.80
CA ASP A 192 13.61 -11.96 -23.29
C ASP A 192 13.71 -13.42 -22.87
N GLY A 193 14.49 -14.18 -23.62
CA GLY A 193 14.49 -15.65 -23.52
C GLY A 193 13.08 -16.24 -23.65
N SER A 194 12.59 -16.85 -22.57
CA SER A 194 11.25 -17.44 -22.46
C SER A 194 10.18 -16.46 -22.00
N ASP A 195 10.57 -15.32 -21.44
CA ASP A 195 9.64 -14.40 -20.81
C ASP A 195 9.11 -13.35 -21.78
N TYR A 196 7.83 -13.05 -21.60
CA TYR A 196 7.08 -12.07 -22.38
C TYR A 196 6.61 -10.99 -21.43
N CYS A 197 6.93 -9.75 -21.76
CA CYS A 197 6.55 -8.60 -20.94
C CYS A 197 5.61 -7.67 -21.71
N LEU A 198 4.60 -7.16 -21.01
CA LEU A 198 3.81 -6.03 -21.43
C LEU A 198 4.49 -4.77 -20.89
N LEU A 199 4.78 -3.81 -21.77
CA LEU A 199 5.45 -2.56 -21.44
C LEU A 199 4.58 -1.37 -21.86
N VAL A 200 4.38 -0.40 -20.97
CA VAL A 200 3.72 0.87 -21.28
C VAL A 200 4.71 1.99 -21.03
N VAL A 201 5.02 2.79 -22.07
CA VAL A 201 5.94 3.92 -21.95
C VAL A 201 5.14 5.21 -21.80
N MET A 202 5.45 5.99 -20.76
CA MET A 202 4.80 7.27 -20.51
C MET A 202 5.16 8.31 -21.58
N PRO A 203 4.22 9.24 -21.88
CA PRO A 203 4.48 10.29 -22.85
C PRO A 203 5.66 11.15 -22.41
N GLY A 204 6.45 11.62 -23.37
CA GLY A 204 7.66 12.41 -23.09
C GLY A 204 8.82 11.63 -22.47
N GLY A 205 8.71 10.31 -22.32
CA GLY A 205 9.77 9.46 -21.76
C GLY A 205 9.92 9.59 -20.24
N ALA A 206 8.89 10.06 -19.53
CA ALA A 206 8.87 10.25 -18.08
C ALA A 206 9.02 8.94 -17.28
N GLY A 207 8.96 7.79 -17.95
CA GLY A 207 9.09 6.48 -17.36
C GLY A 207 8.39 5.43 -18.21
N ALA A 208 8.34 4.22 -17.68
CA ALA A 208 7.62 3.09 -18.23
C ALA A 208 7.29 2.16 -17.06
N SER A 209 6.27 1.34 -17.26
CA SER A 209 5.94 0.26 -16.35
C SER A 209 5.90 -1.04 -17.15
N SER A 210 6.26 -2.15 -16.49
CA SER A 210 6.34 -3.48 -17.08
C SER A 210 5.63 -4.50 -16.20
N THR A 211 5.09 -5.54 -16.82
CA THR A 211 4.67 -6.78 -16.16
C THR A 211 5.04 -7.93 -17.08
N CYS A 212 5.57 -9.01 -16.53
CA CYS A 212 6.11 -10.13 -17.31
C CYS A 212 5.42 -11.44 -16.95
N THR A 213 5.50 -12.40 -17.85
CA THR A 213 5.22 -13.80 -17.53
C THR A 213 6.15 -14.30 -16.45
N ASP A 214 5.72 -15.36 -15.76
CA ASP A 214 6.55 -16.09 -14.80
C ASP A 214 6.89 -17.45 -15.40
N ASP A 215 8.17 -17.82 -15.44
CA ASP A 215 8.71 -19.01 -16.11
C ASP A 215 8.22 -19.19 -17.57
N GLY A 216 8.09 -18.08 -18.32
CA GLY A 216 7.57 -18.10 -19.68
C GLY A 216 6.13 -18.58 -19.81
N ARG A 217 5.30 -18.39 -18.78
CA ARG A 217 3.86 -18.76 -18.79
C ARG A 217 2.96 -17.55 -18.60
N PHE A 218 1.95 -17.46 -19.47
CA PHE A 218 0.94 -16.42 -19.32
C PHE A 218 -0.03 -16.76 -18.19
N PRO A 219 -0.33 -15.83 -17.28
CA PRO A 219 -1.48 -15.97 -16.40
C PRO A 219 -2.76 -16.22 -17.23
N PRO A 220 -3.75 -16.95 -16.68
CA PRO A 220 -4.98 -17.31 -17.41
C PRO A 220 -5.76 -16.07 -17.88
N ASP A 221 -5.72 -15.00 -17.11
CA ASP A 221 -6.36 -13.73 -17.46
C ASP A 221 -5.49 -12.84 -18.36
N GLY A 222 -4.22 -13.20 -18.59
CA GLY A 222 -3.23 -12.39 -19.28
C GLY A 222 -2.37 -11.55 -18.36
N LEU A 223 -1.47 -10.78 -18.97
CA LEU A 223 -0.66 -9.77 -18.31
C LEU A 223 -1.49 -8.51 -18.14
N HIS A 224 -1.57 -7.98 -16.92
CA HIS A 224 -2.31 -6.76 -16.60
C HIS A 224 -1.44 -5.78 -15.86
N MET A 225 -1.57 -4.51 -16.19
CA MET A 225 -0.85 -3.44 -15.55
C MET A 225 -1.78 -2.26 -15.35
N GLY A 226 -1.88 -1.83 -14.10
CA GLY A 226 -2.46 -0.55 -13.72
C GLY A 226 -1.34 0.40 -13.31
N MET A 227 -1.35 1.61 -13.85
CA MET A 227 -0.37 2.64 -13.50
C MET A 227 -1.10 3.96 -13.24
N GLY A 228 -0.87 4.55 -12.07
CA GLY A 228 -1.38 5.87 -11.75
C GLY A 228 -0.67 6.95 -12.57
N VAL A 229 -1.39 8.00 -12.94
CA VAL A 229 -0.82 9.18 -13.58
C VAL A 229 -0.36 10.14 -12.47
N GLU A 230 0.92 10.51 -12.48
CA GLU A 230 1.46 11.43 -11.50
C GLU A 230 0.73 12.78 -11.56
N GLY A 231 0.25 13.26 -10.41
CA GLY A 231 -0.52 14.50 -10.31
C GLY A 231 -2.03 14.35 -10.50
N GLU A 232 -2.53 13.18 -10.90
CA GLU A 232 -3.95 12.90 -11.10
C GLU A 232 -4.37 11.64 -10.30
N PRO A 233 -4.83 11.80 -9.04
CA PRO A 233 -5.04 10.67 -8.13
C PRO A 233 -6.10 9.65 -8.59
N ASP A 234 -7.02 10.07 -9.45
CA ASP A 234 -8.10 9.23 -9.99
C ASP A 234 -7.82 8.75 -11.43
N ALA A 235 -6.71 9.17 -12.04
CA ALA A 235 -6.33 8.74 -13.37
C ALA A 235 -5.40 7.52 -13.28
N SER A 236 -5.90 6.37 -13.70
CA SER A 236 -5.10 5.16 -13.91
C SER A 236 -5.13 4.78 -15.38
N VAL A 237 -4.04 4.21 -15.86
CA VAL A 237 -3.99 3.54 -17.15
C VAL A 237 -4.00 2.05 -16.88
N GLU A 238 -4.99 1.34 -17.41
CA GLU A 238 -5.05 -0.10 -17.33
C GLU A 238 -4.84 -0.70 -18.72
N VAL A 239 -3.82 -1.54 -18.85
CA VAL A 239 -3.50 -2.28 -20.07
C VAL A 239 -3.47 -3.76 -19.75
N GLY A 240 -4.19 -4.55 -20.55
CA GLY A 240 -4.25 -6.00 -20.45
C GLY A 240 -3.84 -6.65 -21.77
N TRP A 241 -2.98 -7.66 -21.72
CA TRP A 241 -2.55 -8.44 -22.87
C TRP A 241 -2.75 -9.93 -22.60
N ARG A 242 -3.68 -10.54 -23.34
CA ARG A 242 -4.16 -11.91 -23.09
C ARG A 242 -3.41 -12.95 -23.94
N PRO A 243 -3.42 -14.23 -23.54
CA PRO A 243 -2.80 -15.31 -24.33
C PRO A 243 -3.35 -15.44 -25.77
N ASP A 244 -4.60 -15.05 -25.99
CA ASP A 244 -5.19 -15.05 -27.34
C ASP A 244 -4.68 -13.89 -28.24
N GLY A 245 -3.78 -13.06 -27.73
CA GLY A 245 -3.20 -11.91 -28.42
C GLY A 245 -4.07 -10.66 -28.36
N SER A 246 -5.24 -10.71 -27.71
CA SER A 246 -6.07 -9.53 -27.53
C SER A 246 -5.42 -8.54 -26.56
N LEU A 247 -5.51 -7.26 -26.91
CA LEU A 247 -5.07 -6.14 -26.11
C LEU A 247 -6.28 -5.32 -25.65
N THR A 248 -6.43 -5.15 -24.35
CA THR A 248 -7.43 -4.27 -23.74
C THR A 248 -6.72 -3.04 -23.19
N MET A 249 -7.27 -1.86 -23.45
CA MET A 249 -6.81 -0.61 -22.87
C MET A 249 -8.02 0.11 -22.30
N LEU A 250 -8.08 0.23 -20.97
CA LEU A 250 -9.08 1.05 -20.30
C LEU A 250 -8.42 2.40 -20.01
N VAL A 251 -9.01 3.42 -20.62
CA VAL A 251 -8.67 4.81 -20.33
C VAL A 251 -9.84 5.36 -19.54
N PRO A 252 -9.66 5.81 -18.29
CA PRO A 252 -10.73 6.46 -17.56
C PRO A 252 -11.20 7.65 -18.41
N PRO A 253 -12.52 7.95 -18.40
CA PRO A 253 -13.00 9.13 -19.08
C PRO A 253 -12.24 10.33 -18.54
N PHE A 254 -11.55 11.05 -19.41
CA PHE A 254 -10.95 12.33 -19.06
C PHE A 254 -12.12 13.28 -18.80
N GLU A 255 -12.60 13.35 -17.56
CA GLU A 255 -13.53 14.39 -17.13
C GLU A 255 -12.74 15.70 -17.09
N GLY A 256 -12.54 16.27 -18.28
CA GLY A 256 -11.86 17.54 -18.45
C GLY A 256 -12.59 18.60 -17.64
N TRP A 257 -12.02 18.96 -16.50
CA TRP A 257 -12.36 20.21 -15.85
C TRP A 257 -11.82 21.32 -16.76
N ILE A 258 -12.66 21.81 -17.65
CA ILE A 258 -12.39 23.03 -18.40
C ILE A 258 -12.57 24.18 -17.40
N PRO A 259 -11.51 24.89 -16.99
CA PRO A 259 -11.70 26.11 -16.22
C PRO A 259 -12.47 27.10 -17.10
N ALA A 260 -13.61 27.58 -16.62
CA ALA A 260 -14.28 28.70 -17.24
C ALA A 260 -13.40 29.94 -17.04
N GLU A 261 -12.93 30.52 -18.15
CA GLU A 261 -12.29 31.85 -18.17
C GLU A 261 -13.30 32.96 -17.86
#